data_AF-A0A2R7SZ10-F1
#
_entry.id   AF-A0A2R7SZ10-F1
#
_cell.length_a   1.000
_cell.length_b   1.000
_cell.length_c   1.000
_cell.angle_alpha   90.00
_cell.angle_beta   90.00
_cell.angle_gamma   90.00
#
_symmetry.space_group_name_H-M   'P 1'
#
loop_
_entity.id
_entity.type
_entity.pdbx_description
1 polymer ?
#
loop_
_entity_poly.entity_id
_entity_poly.type
_entity_poly.pdbx_seq_one_letter_code
_entity_poly.pdbx_strand_id
1 'polypeptide(L)'
;MDNLDLSVLRTAAGWRAEARGVVLGTITRTWGSAPRPVGSLVAVRDDGLITGSVSGGCIEDDLIAQLRAGSLALARPMPLRYGVGAEEARRFGLPCGGTLELLLEPLGPQSGIDELLAHLTRGERVRRTLDLATGAATLAFAQPGADTLVLNDTQLISHHGPQWRLLVIGAGQMTDYLAQMALALGYGVTVCDPRAEYADGFALDGVTLTRDMPDDVVTAFKPDGATAIVALTHDPKLDDLALMEALTSEAFYVGAIGSRINQAKRRARLSEHFGLTDAQ
;
A
#
# COMPACT_ATOMS: atom_id res chain seq x y z
N MET A 1 -3.66 0.52 9.89
CA MET A 1 -2.19 0.39 9.91
C MET A 1 -1.69 1.12 8.67
N ASP A 2 -0.95 2.22 8.83
CA ASP A 2 -0.43 2.97 7.66
C ASP A 2 0.46 2.04 6.84
N ASN A 3 0.33 2.09 5.51
CA ASN A 3 1.28 1.44 4.60
C ASN A 3 2.71 1.88 5.02
N LEU A 4 3.63 0.92 5.17
CA LEU A 4 5.00 1.17 5.61
C LEU A 4 5.67 2.27 4.78
N ASP A 5 5.42 2.28 3.46
CA ASP A 5 5.97 3.30 2.55
C ASP A 5 5.36 4.69 2.79
N LEU A 6 4.06 4.77 3.11
CA LEU A 6 3.41 6.04 3.49
C LEU A 6 3.99 6.57 4.81
N SER A 7 4.25 5.70 5.78
CA SER A 7 4.91 6.08 7.04
C SER A 7 6.33 6.61 6.82
N VAL A 8 7.09 6.02 5.89
CA VAL A 8 8.41 6.51 5.48
C VAL A 8 8.31 7.91 4.88
N LEU A 9 7.40 8.11 3.92
CA LEU A 9 7.19 9.41 3.28
C LEU A 9 6.78 10.50 4.28
N ARG A 10 5.83 10.20 5.20
CA ARG A 10 5.41 11.13 6.25
C ARG A 10 6.55 11.52 7.17
N THR A 11 7.34 10.54 7.61
CA THR A 11 8.48 10.77 8.51
C THR A 11 9.56 11.61 7.80
N ALA A 12 9.90 11.27 6.56
CA ALA A 12 10.87 12.00 5.75
C ALA A 12 10.45 13.46 5.52
N ALA A 13 9.17 13.70 5.22
CA ALA A 13 8.60 15.05 5.10
C ALA A 13 8.70 15.83 6.42
N GLY A 14 8.41 15.18 7.56
CA GLY A 14 8.56 15.77 8.89
C GLY A 14 9.99 16.23 9.18
N TRP A 15 10.98 15.36 8.91
CA TRP A 15 12.40 15.74 9.06
C TRP A 15 12.80 16.91 8.14
N ARG A 16 12.27 16.95 6.91
CA ARG A 16 12.51 18.06 5.99
C ARG A 16 11.91 19.38 6.51
N ALA A 17 10.72 19.33 7.10
CA ALA A 17 10.07 20.48 7.72
C ALA A 17 10.86 21.02 8.93
N GLU A 18 11.61 20.15 9.62
CA GLU A 18 12.59 20.51 10.66
C GLU A 18 13.94 21.01 10.09
N ALA A 19 14.02 21.28 8.78
CA ALA A 19 15.23 21.70 8.07
C ALA A 19 16.41 20.72 8.19
N ARG A 20 16.12 19.42 8.37
CA ARG A 20 17.13 18.36 8.38
C ARG A 20 17.41 17.88 6.95
N GLY A 21 18.66 17.53 6.66
CA GLY A 21 19.00 16.85 5.42
C GLY A 21 18.41 15.44 5.43
N VAL A 22 17.75 15.04 4.35
CA VAL A 22 17.13 13.71 4.22
C VAL A 22 17.46 13.13 2.85
N VAL A 23 17.86 11.86 2.82
CA VAL A 23 18.01 11.07 1.60
C VAL A 23 16.96 9.97 1.59
N LEU A 24 16.17 9.89 0.53
CA LEU A 24 15.21 8.84 0.28
C LEU A 24 15.82 7.79 -0.65
N GLY A 25 15.92 6.56 -0.21
CA GLY A 25 16.29 5.39 -1.01
C GLY A 25 15.06 4.66 -1.51
N THR A 26 15.02 4.35 -2.80
CA THR A 26 14.00 3.48 -3.42
C THR A 26 14.67 2.26 -4.02
N ILE A 27 14.21 1.04 -3.70
CA ILE A 27 14.68 -0.17 -4.40
C ILE A 27 14.21 -0.12 -5.84
N THR A 28 15.15 -0.06 -6.79
CA THR A 28 14.85 0.00 -8.22
C THR A 28 15.01 -1.35 -8.92
N ARG A 29 15.88 -2.21 -8.41
CA ARG A 29 16.04 -3.60 -8.85
C ARG A 29 16.53 -4.51 -7.73
N THR A 30 16.19 -5.78 -7.89
CA THR A 30 16.67 -6.88 -7.06
C THR A 30 17.00 -8.08 -7.95
N TRP A 31 18.11 -8.77 -7.68
CA TRP A 31 18.43 -10.07 -8.27
C TRP A 31 18.65 -11.10 -7.18
N GLY A 32 18.20 -12.34 -7.42
CA GLY A 32 18.22 -13.40 -6.42
C GLY A 32 17.20 -13.15 -5.30
N SER A 33 17.53 -13.60 -4.08
CA SER A 33 16.68 -13.39 -2.90
C SER A 33 16.99 -12.02 -2.29
N ALA A 34 16.06 -11.08 -2.40
CA ALA A 34 16.14 -9.78 -1.74
C ALA A 34 15.11 -9.70 -0.59
N PRO A 35 15.45 -9.14 0.58
CA PRO A 35 14.55 -9.09 1.73
C PRO A 35 13.29 -8.24 1.51
N ARG A 36 13.36 -7.27 0.60
CA ARG A 36 12.29 -6.30 0.31
C ARG A 36 12.09 -6.17 -1.20
N PRO A 37 10.84 -6.01 -1.69
CA PRO A 37 10.55 -5.91 -3.12
C PRO A 37 10.95 -4.55 -3.72
N VAL A 38 11.08 -4.52 -5.05
CA VAL A 38 11.20 -3.28 -5.84
C VAL A 38 10.09 -2.30 -5.48
N GLY A 39 10.44 -1.03 -5.31
CA GLY A 39 9.56 0.04 -4.86
C GLY A 39 9.64 0.33 -3.35
N SER A 40 10.19 -0.59 -2.54
CA SER A 40 10.33 -0.36 -1.10
C SER A 40 11.16 0.89 -0.81
N LEU A 41 10.75 1.64 0.21
CA LEU A 41 11.37 2.90 0.61
C LEU A 41 12.19 2.77 1.90
N VAL A 42 13.25 3.57 1.97
CA VAL A 42 14.00 3.89 3.19
C VAL A 42 14.33 5.37 3.18
N ALA A 43 14.22 6.05 4.31
CA ALA A 43 14.68 7.43 4.44
C ALA A 43 15.71 7.53 5.55
N VAL A 44 16.81 8.21 5.27
CA VAL A 44 17.91 8.42 6.22
C VAL A 44 18.14 9.92 6.38
N ARG A 45 18.17 10.37 7.63
CA ARG A 45 18.44 11.75 8.01
C ARG A 45 19.94 11.99 8.13
N ASP A 46 20.36 13.25 8.02
CA ASP A 46 21.76 13.68 8.10
C ASP A 46 22.52 13.26 9.39
N ASP A 47 21.83 12.99 10.51
CA ASP A 47 22.41 12.46 11.75
C ASP A 47 22.40 10.92 11.85
N GLY A 48 21.87 10.26 10.83
CA GLY A 48 21.77 8.80 10.77
C GLY A 48 20.50 8.23 11.40
N LEU A 49 19.51 9.05 11.76
CA LEU A 49 18.17 8.48 12.00
C LEU A 49 17.61 7.88 10.71
N ILE A 50 16.91 6.76 10.85
CA ILE A 50 16.41 5.97 9.72
C ILE A 50 14.96 5.54 9.94
N THR A 51 14.21 5.46 8.85
CA THR A 51 12.84 4.91 8.79
C THR A 51 12.67 4.11 7.50
N GLY A 52 11.87 3.05 7.54
CA GLY A 52 11.76 2.10 6.43
C GLY A 52 12.90 1.10 6.40
N SER A 53 12.87 0.21 5.40
CA SER A 53 13.88 -0.85 5.28
C SER A 53 13.94 -1.42 3.86
N VAL A 54 15.17 -1.78 3.47
CA VAL A 54 15.53 -2.40 2.19
C VAL A 54 16.19 -3.78 2.37
N SER A 55 16.87 -4.04 3.49
CA SER A 55 17.60 -5.29 3.73
C SER A 55 17.39 -5.91 5.11
N GLY A 56 16.88 -5.14 6.08
CA GLY A 56 16.71 -5.58 7.46
C GLY A 56 17.92 -5.29 8.37
N GLY A 57 18.87 -4.45 7.95
CA GLY A 57 19.88 -3.85 8.83
C GLY A 57 21.21 -3.55 8.13
N CYS A 58 21.76 -4.48 7.35
CA CYS A 58 23.15 -4.35 6.89
C CYS A 58 23.35 -3.23 5.85
N ILE A 59 22.43 -3.08 4.90
CA ILE A 59 22.46 -1.96 3.93
C ILE A 59 22.14 -0.64 4.63
N GLU A 60 21.19 -0.68 5.57
CA GLU A 60 20.80 0.47 6.37
C GLU A 60 21.97 1.06 7.19
N ASP A 61 22.75 0.22 7.87
CA ASP A 61 23.92 0.63 8.64
C ASP A 61 24.98 1.31 7.77
N ASP A 62 25.18 0.80 6.55
CA ASP A 62 26.13 1.36 5.60
C ASP A 62 25.66 2.71 5.03
N LEU A 63 24.36 2.84 4.70
CA LEU A 63 23.78 4.14 4.32
C LEU A 63 23.98 5.18 5.43
N ILE A 64 23.75 4.80 6.70
CA ILE A 64 23.97 5.67 7.86
C ILE A 64 25.45 6.06 7.96
N ALA A 65 26.37 5.10 7.83
CA ALA A 65 27.81 5.36 7.90
C ALA A 65 28.27 6.31 6.78
N GLN A 66 27.82 6.09 5.54
CA GLN A 66 28.18 6.93 4.40
C GLN A 66 27.61 8.34 4.52
N LEU A 67 26.39 8.51 5.05
CA LEU A 67 25.81 9.83 5.33
C LEU A 67 26.60 10.57 6.40
N ARG A 68 26.91 9.91 7.53
CA ARG A 68 27.72 10.51 8.61
C ARG A 68 29.13 10.89 8.17
N ALA A 69 29.71 10.10 7.26
CA ALA A 69 31.01 10.40 6.67
C ALA A 69 30.95 11.55 5.63
N GLY A 70 29.76 12.03 5.26
CA GLY A 70 29.57 13.04 4.21
C GLY A 70 29.69 12.49 2.79
N SER A 71 29.92 11.19 2.62
CA SER A 71 30.04 10.51 1.31
C SER A 71 28.73 10.53 0.51
N LEU A 72 27.60 10.69 1.19
CA LEU A 72 26.27 10.85 0.60
C LEU A 72 25.76 12.31 0.69
N ALA A 73 26.64 13.31 0.57
CA ALA A 73 26.26 14.70 0.32
C ALA A 73 25.78 14.87 -1.13
N LEU A 74 24.62 14.31 -1.44
CA LEU A 74 24.09 14.24 -2.80
C LEU A 74 23.52 15.59 -3.24
N ALA A 75 23.96 16.10 -4.39
CA ALA A 75 23.34 17.26 -5.03
C ALA A 75 22.15 16.86 -5.94
N ARG A 76 22.10 15.60 -6.37
CA ARG A 76 21.10 15.06 -7.31
C ARG A 76 20.89 13.56 -7.06
N PRO A 77 19.79 12.97 -7.56
CA PRO A 77 19.56 11.54 -7.44
C PRO A 77 20.70 10.71 -8.02
N MET A 78 21.07 9.61 -7.35
CA MET A 78 22.09 8.70 -7.87
C MET A 78 21.78 7.23 -7.58
N PRO A 79 22.12 6.32 -8.50
CA PRO A 79 22.02 4.89 -8.24
C PRO A 79 23.13 4.43 -7.29
N LEU A 80 22.79 3.52 -6.39
CA LEU A 80 23.72 2.83 -5.51
C LEU A 80 23.48 1.32 -5.62
N ARG A 81 24.55 0.54 -5.74
CA ARG A 81 24.49 -0.91 -5.94
C ARG A 81 25.15 -1.63 -4.78
N TYR A 82 24.49 -2.68 -4.29
CA TYR A 82 24.99 -3.56 -3.25
C TYR A 82 25.05 -5.00 -3.74
N GLY A 83 26.06 -5.75 -3.30
CA GLY A 83 26.22 -7.17 -3.63
C GLY A 83 26.92 -7.42 -4.97
N VAL A 84 27.86 -6.55 -5.36
CA VAL A 84 28.76 -6.72 -6.49
C VAL A 84 29.85 -7.73 -6.12
N GLY A 85 29.46 -8.99 -6.01
CA GLY A 85 30.34 -10.12 -5.69
C GLY A 85 29.95 -10.87 -4.42
N ALA A 86 30.44 -12.11 -4.28
CA ALA A 86 30.02 -13.04 -3.23
C ALA A 86 30.37 -12.58 -1.80
N GLU A 87 31.52 -11.92 -1.62
CA GLU A 87 31.96 -11.41 -0.31
C GLU A 87 31.15 -10.17 0.11
N GLU A 88 30.83 -9.29 -0.84
CA GLU A 88 29.99 -8.13 -0.58
C GLU A 88 28.53 -8.54 -0.29
N ALA A 89 27.99 -9.49 -1.05
CA ALA A 89 26.67 -10.05 -0.80
C ALA A 89 26.56 -10.69 0.60
N ARG A 90 27.60 -11.41 1.06
CA ARG A 90 27.67 -11.94 2.43
C ARG A 90 27.69 -10.83 3.48
N ARG A 91 28.51 -9.78 3.27
CA ARG A 91 28.63 -8.64 4.19
C ARG A 91 27.29 -7.92 4.38
N PHE A 92 26.50 -7.79 3.32
CA PHE A 92 25.21 -7.12 3.36
C PHE A 92 24.01 -8.03 3.65
N GLY A 93 24.25 -9.27 4.08
CA GLY A 93 23.17 -10.18 4.45
C GLY A 93 22.25 -10.53 3.28
N LEU A 94 22.75 -10.52 2.05
CA LEU A 94 22.03 -10.93 0.84
C LEU A 94 22.28 -12.44 0.60
N PRO A 95 21.40 -13.34 1.09
CA PRO A 95 21.60 -14.78 0.92
C PRO A 95 21.59 -15.14 -0.57
N CYS A 96 22.49 -16.05 -0.96
CA CYS A 96 22.59 -16.62 -2.31
C CYS A 96 23.12 -15.67 -3.41
N GLY A 97 24.00 -14.71 -3.08
CA GLY A 97 24.62 -13.85 -4.11
C GLY A 97 23.65 -12.84 -4.73
N GLY A 98 22.67 -12.40 -3.95
CA GLY A 98 21.72 -11.37 -4.38
C GLY A 98 22.40 -10.02 -4.61
N THR A 99 21.86 -9.23 -5.53
CA THR A 99 22.28 -7.86 -5.81
C THR A 99 21.07 -6.96 -5.66
N LEU A 100 21.26 -5.77 -5.09
CA LEU A 100 20.19 -4.80 -4.85
C LEU A 100 20.63 -3.43 -5.40
N GLU A 101 19.77 -2.79 -6.18
CA GLU A 101 19.96 -1.42 -6.66
C GLU A 101 19.00 -0.47 -5.93
N LEU A 102 19.55 0.58 -5.34
CA LEU A 102 18.83 1.71 -4.81
C LEU A 102 18.98 2.91 -5.74
N LEU A 103 17.93 3.72 -5.85
CA LEU A 103 18.10 5.12 -6.23
C LEU A 103 18.03 5.96 -4.96
N LEU A 104 19.10 6.70 -4.67
CA LEU A 104 19.17 7.64 -3.56
C LEU A 104 18.81 9.04 -4.06
N GLU A 105 17.75 9.62 -3.50
CA GLU A 105 17.25 10.95 -3.80
C GLU A 105 17.47 11.88 -2.60
N PRO A 106 18.31 12.94 -2.70
CA PRO A 106 18.32 13.99 -1.69
C PRO A 106 17.01 14.76 -1.74
N LEU A 107 16.27 14.79 -0.63
CA LEU A 107 14.96 15.44 -0.59
C LEU A 107 15.09 16.95 -0.48
N GLY A 108 14.42 17.65 -1.40
CA GLY A 108 14.25 19.10 -1.39
C GLY A 108 12.82 19.52 -1.69
N PRO A 109 12.51 20.83 -1.75
CA PRO A 109 11.19 21.31 -2.17
C PRO A 109 10.75 20.76 -3.53
N GLN A 110 11.70 20.63 -4.47
CA GLN A 110 11.48 20.10 -5.82
C GLN A 110 11.09 18.61 -5.83
N SER A 111 11.32 17.87 -4.75
CA SER A 111 10.96 16.44 -4.65
C SER A 111 9.44 16.22 -4.60
N GLY A 112 8.62 17.25 -4.33
CA GLY A 112 7.16 17.14 -4.37
C GLY A 112 6.55 16.19 -3.33
N ILE A 113 7.29 15.85 -2.26
CA ILE A 113 6.84 14.86 -1.25
C ILE A 113 5.61 15.38 -0.49
N ASP A 114 5.57 16.67 -0.16
CA ASP A 114 4.45 17.24 0.61
C ASP A 114 3.17 17.27 -0.23
N GLU A 115 3.28 17.61 -1.51
CA GLU A 115 2.17 17.56 -2.47
C GLU A 115 1.69 16.12 -2.67
N LEU A 116 2.61 15.17 -2.83
CA LEU A 116 2.30 13.75 -2.90
C LEU A 116 1.52 13.28 -1.66
N LEU A 117 1.99 13.60 -0.46
CA LEU A 117 1.31 13.24 0.80
C LEU A 117 -0.09 13.83 0.90
N ALA A 118 -0.31 15.05 0.38
CA ALA A 118 -1.63 15.67 0.35
C ALA A 118 -2.60 14.88 -0.54
N HIS A 119 -2.16 14.42 -1.72
CA HIS A 119 -2.94 13.54 -2.59
C HIS A 119 -3.23 12.19 -1.92
N LEU A 120 -2.21 11.53 -1.37
CA LEU A 120 -2.36 10.22 -0.72
C LEU A 120 -3.30 10.26 0.48
N THR A 121 -3.29 11.36 1.25
CA THR A 121 -4.19 11.55 2.39
C THR A 121 -5.65 11.72 1.95
N ARG A 122 -5.91 12.19 0.73
CA ARG A 122 -7.25 12.24 0.11
C ARG A 122 -7.66 10.91 -0.54
N GLY A 123 -6.82 9.87 -0.46
CA GLY A 123 -7.05 8.58 -1.11
C GLY A 123 -6.80 8.62 -2.62
N GLU A 124 -6.12 9.65 -3.14
CA GLU A 124 -5.86 9.79 -4.57
C GLU A 124 -4.65 8.95 -4.98
N ARG A 125 -4.75 8.26 -6.13
CA ARG A 125 -3.63 7.55 -6.75
C ARG A 125 -2.80 8.52 -7.58
N VAL A 126 -1.49 8.53 -7.37
CA VAL A 126 -0.54 9.46 -7.97
C VAL A 126 0.64 8.71 -8.57
N ARG A 127 0.91 9.01 -9.83
CA ARG A 127 2.20 8.73 -10.47
C ARG A 127 3.15 9.89 -10.18
N ARG A 128 4.30 9.58 -9.60
CA ARG A 128 5.41 10.50 -9.39
C ARG A 128 6.52 10.21 -10.38
N THR A 129 6.89 11.20 -11.19
CA THR A 129 8.02 11.14 -12.13
C THR A 129 9.14 12.04 -11.62
N LEU A 130 10.22 11.43 -11.13
CA LEU A 130 11.44 12.09 -10.67
C LEU A 130 12.44 12.21 -11.82
N ASP A 131 12.91 13.43 -12.09
CA ASP A 131 14.01 13.71 -13.00
C ASP A 131 15.37 13.52 -12.29
N LEU A 132 16.22 12.65 -12.84
CA LEU A 132 17.49 12.25 -12.22
C LEU A 132 18.58 13.31 -12.34
N ALA A 133 18.46 14.24 -13.29
CA ALA A 133 19.45 15.31 -13.49
C ALA A 133 19.25 16.45 -12.48
N THR A 134 17.99 16.75 -12.16
CA THR A 134 17.59 17.92 -11.36
C THR A 134 17.08 17.56 -9.96
N GLY A 135 16.63 16.32 -9.75
CA GLY A 135 15.91 15.92 -8.55
C GLY A 135 14.48 16.47 -8.46
N ALA A 136 13.99 17.15 -9.50
CA ALA A 136 12.62 17.65 -9.53
C ALA A 136 11.63 16.51 -9.83
N ALA A 137 10.48 16.53 -9.16
CA ALA A 137 9.42 15.57 -9.38
C ALA A 137 8.16 16.26 -9.93
N THR A 138 7.46 15.55 -10.83
CA THR A 138 6.13 15.92 -11.30
C THR A 138 5.12 14.86 -10.87
N LEU A 139 3.90 15.29 -10.53
CA LEU A 139 2.82 14.43 -10.08
C LEU A 139 1.69 14.42 -11.12
N ALA A 140 1.08 13.26 -11.32
CA ALA A 140 -0.12 13.10 -12.15
C ALA A 140 -1.03 12.04 -11.55
N PHE A 141 -2.34 12.18 -11.70
CA PHE A 141 -3.26 11.12 -11.30
C PHE A 141 -3.00 9.83 -12.08
N ALA A 142 -2.98 8.71 -11.37
CA ALA A 142 -2.74 7.39 -11.95
C ALA A 142 -4.04 6.59 -12.08
N GLN A 143 -4.20 5.89 -13.21
CA GLN A 143 -5.27 4.91 -13.38
C GLN A 143 -4.91 3.57 -12.71
N PRO A 144 -5.90 2.75 -12.31
CA PRO A 144 -5.65 1.41 -11.79
C PRO A 144 -4.87 0.51 -12.78
N GLY A 145 -4.04 -0.40 -12.25
CA GLY A 145 -3.43 -1.48 -13.04
C GLY A 145 -2.06 -1.19 -13.68
N ALA A 146 -1.44 -0.05 -13.38
CA ALA A 146 -0.14 0.35 -13.94
C ALA A 146 0.91 0.68 -12.85
N ASP A 147 1.03 -0.14 -11.81
CA ASP A 147 1.89 0.15 -10.65
C ASP A 147 3.35 -0.33 -10.82
N THR A 148 3.85 -0.34 -12.06
CA THR A 148 5.22 -0.77 -12.32
C THR A 148 6.20 0.37 -12.07
N LEU A 149 7.17 0.16 -11.19
CA LEU A 149 8.31 1.07 -11.04
C LEU A 149 9.16 1.04 -12.32
N VAL A 150 9.39 2.19 -12.94
CA VAL A 150 10.20 2.31 -14.15
C VAL A 150 11.38 3.23 -13.87
N LEU A 151 12.60 2.69 -13.99
CA LEU A 151 13.83 3.47 -14.00
C LEU A 151 14.41 3.46 -15.42
N ASN A 152 14.61 4.65 -15.99
CA ASN A 152 15.38 4.87 -17.21
C ASN A 152 16.55 5.84 -16.93
N ASP A 153 17.34 6.15 -17.95
CA ASP A 153 18.56 6.98 -17.80
C ASP A 153 18.29 8.41 -17.30
N THR A 154 17.05 8.90 -17.46
CA THR A 154 16.68 10.28 -17.16
C THR A 154 15.69 10.39 -16.00
N GLN A 155 14.90 9.35 -15.73
CA GLN A 155 13.75 9.43 -14.84
C GLN A 155 13.49 8.15 -14.06
N LEU A 156 12.97 8.33 -12.84
CA LEU A 156 12.30 7.29 -12.06
C LEU A 156 10.80 7.59 -12.02
N ILE A 157 9.98 6.66 -12.50
CA ILE A 157 8.52 6.71 -12.43
C ILE A 157 8.07 5.72 -11.35
N SER A 158 7.35 6.24 -10.37
CA SER A 158 6.80 5.49 -9.24
C SER A 158 5.32 5.77 -9.05
N HIS A 159 4.58 4.80 -8.52
CA HIS A 159 3.15 4.88 -8.30
C HIS A 159 2.87 4.79 -6.81
N HIS A 160 2.06 5.71 -6.32
CA HIS A 160 1.70 5.85 -4.92
C HIS A 160 0.19 5.97 -4.85
N GLY A 161 -0.46 5.34 -3.89
CA GLY A 161 -1.91 5.42 -3.79
C GLY A 161 -2.40 4.78 -2.50
N PRO A 162 -3.71 4.86 -2.24
CA PRO A 162 -4.33 4.14 -1.13
C PRO A 162 -3.91 2.67 -1.17
N GLN A 163 -3.60 2.17 0.03
CA GLN A 163 -3.47 0.74 0.29
C GLN A 163 -4.69 0.00 -0.29
N TRP A 164 -4.50 -1.23 -0.74
CA TRP A 164 -5.64 -2.07 -1.09
C TRP A 164 -6.58 -2.15 0.11
N ARG A 165 -7.88 -1.97 -0.12
CA ARG A 165 -8.88 -1.92 0.93
C ARG A 165 -9.78 -3.14 0.83
N LEU A 166 -10.06 -3.76 1.97
CA LEU A 166 -10.98 -4.88 2.06
C LEU A 166 -12.11 -4.52 3.04
N LEU A 167 -13.33 -4.44 2.52
CA LEU A 167 -14.54 -4.37 3.33
C LEU A 167 -15.16 -5.77 3.40
N VAL A 168 -15.27 -6.33 4.60
CA VAL A 168 -15.90 -7.63 4.83
C VAL A 168 -17.23 -7.43 5.53
N ILE A 169 -18.30 -7.99 4.98
CA ILE A 169 -19.63 -7.97 5.59
C ILE A 169 -19.82 -9.27 6.36
N GLY A 170 -20.01 -9.14 7.66
CA GLY A 170 -20.09 -10.25 8.61
C GLY A 170 -18.82 -10.40 9.45
N ALA A 171 -19.01 -10.52 10.75
CA ALA A 171 -17.96 -10.74 11.75
C ALA A 171 -17.98 -12.19 12.27
N GLY A 172 -18.22 -13.16 11.37
CA GLY A 172 -18.17 -14.58 11.69
C GLY A 172 -16.76 -15.15 11.62
N GLN A 173 -16.58 -16.41 12.05
CA GLN A 173 -15.27 -17.07 12.14
C GLN A 173 -14.46 -17.06 10.83
N MET A 174 -15.11 -17.10 9.66
CA MET A 174 -14.40 -17.04 8.37
C MET A 174 -13.73 -15.68 8.14
N THR A 175 -14.33 -14.61 8.68
CA THR A 175 -13.80 -13.25 8.61
C THR A 175 -12.50 -13.12 9.37
N ASP A 176 -12.32 -13.83 10.50
CA ASP A 176 -11.05 -13.82 11.23
C ASP A 176 -9.88 -14.29 10.35
N TYR A 177 -10.05 -15.42 9.65
CA TYR A 177 -9.02 -15.97 8.78
C TYR A 177 -8.76 -15.06 7.56
N LEU A 178 -9.83 -14.58 6.92
CA LEU A 178 -9.69 -13.69 5.77
C LEU A 178 -9.00 -12.38 6.15
N ALA A 179 -9.39 -11.77 7.27
CA ALA A 179 -8.83 -10.51 7.75
C ALA A 179 -7.34 -10.67 8.10
N GLN A 180 -6.94 -11.76 8.77
CA GLN A 180 -5.52 -12.04 9.05
C GLN A 180 -4.68 -12.15 7.77
N MET A 181 -5.19 -12.89 6.77
CA MET A 181 -4.50 -13.01 5.47
C MET A 181 -4.42 -11.66 4.76
N ALA A 182 -5.49 -10.88 4.75
CA ALA A 182 -5.54 -9.58 4.11
C ALA A 182 -4.58 -8.57 4.78
N LEU A 183 -4.53 -8.54 6.12
CA LEU A 183 -3.58 -7.73 6.87
C LEU A 183 -2.13 -8.12 6.55
N ALA A 184 -1.84 -9.42 6.47
CA ALA A 184 -0.50 -9.90 6.09
C ALA A 184 -0.10 -9.50 4.67
N LEU A 185 -1.07 -9.31 3.77
CA LEU A 185 -0.89 -8.80 2.41
C LEU A 185 -0.88 -7.26 2.33
N GLY A 186 -1.02 -6.56 3.46
CA GLY A 186 -0.98 -5.10 3.53
C GLY A 186 -2.31 -4.40 3.19
N TYR A 187 -3.44 -5.11 3.25
CA TYR A 187 -4.75 -4.49 3.06
C TYR A 187 -5.15 -3.67 4.30
N GLY A 188 -5.83 -2.54 4.06
CA GLY A 188 -6.66 -1.91 5.08
C GLY A 188 -7.97 -2.68 5.21
N VAL A 189 -8.18 -3.36 6.34
CA VAL A 189 -9.36 -4.21 6.56
C VAL A 189 -10.40 -3.50 7.42
N THR A 190 -11.64 -3.45 6.93
CA THR A 190 -12.81 -3.03 7.68
C THR A 190 -13.82 -4.17 7.71
N VAL A 191 -14.35 -4.51 8.89
CA VAL A 191 -15.39 -5.50 9.08
C VAL A 191 -16.67 -4.80 9.50
N CYS A 192 -17.77 -5.13 8.86
CA CYS A 192 -19.09 -4.59 9.12
C CYS A 192 -20.02 -5.71 9.58
N ASP A 193 -20.49 -5.65 10.82
CA ASP A 193 -21.58 -6.52 11.29
C ASP A 193 -22.45 -5.77 12.31
N PRO A 194 -23.71 -5.45 11.98
CA PRO A 194 -24.60 -4.74 12.90
C PRO A 194 -25.12 -5.63 14.04
N ARG A 195 -24.91 -6.94 13.98
CA ARG A 195 -25.40 -7.88 14.99
C ARG A 195 -24.42 -7.93 16.17
N ALA A 196 -24.90 -7.56 17.36
CA ALA A 196 -24.08 -7.49 18.56
C ALA A 196 -23.40 -8.84 18.88
N GLU A 197 -24.08 -9.97 18.66
CA GLU A 197 -23.59 -11.31 18.96
C GLU A 197 -22.34 -11.69 18.16
N TYR A 198 -22.17 -11.10 16.98
CA TYR A 198 -20.99 -11.30 16.14
C TYR A 198 -19.95 -10.19 16.38
N ALA A 199 -20.39 -8.93 16.43
CA ALA A 199 -19.50 -7.78 16.60
C ALA A 199 -18.82 -7.73 17.98
N ASP A 200 -19.52 -8.10 19.06
CA ASP A 200 -18.95 -8.09 20.42
C ASP A 200 -17.83 -9.11 20.61
N GLY A 201 -17.90 -10.24 19.88
CA GLY A 201 -16.89 -11.30 19.93
C GLY A 201 -15.72 -11.10 18.98
N PHE A 202 -15.81 -10.16 18.04
CA PHE A 202 -14.79 -9.92 17.05
C PHE A 202 -13.69 -9.01 17.59
N ALA A 203 -12.47 -9.55 17.70
CA ALA A 203 -11.30 -8.82 18.15
C ALA A 203 -10.08 -9.24 17.35
N LEU A 204 -9.65 -8.37 16.44
CA LEU A 204 -8.42 -8.55 15.67
C LEU A 204 -7.69 -7.22 15.52
N ASP A 205 -6.45 -7.18 16.00
CA ASP A 205 -5.61 -5.98 15.92
C ASP A 205 -5.37 -5.57 14.46
N GLY A 206 -5.48 -4.27 14.20
CA GLY A 206 -5.30 -3.71 12.85
C GLY A 206 -6.54 -3.74 11.97
N VAL A 207 -7.66 -4.31 12.43
CA VAL A 207 -8.96 -4.26 11.74
C VAL A 207 -9.85 -3.16 12.32
N THR A 208 -10.51 -2.42 11.45
CA THR A 208 -11.60 -1.51 11.87
C THR A 208 -12.92 -2.28 11.90
N LEU A 209 -13.60 -2.33 13.04
CA LEU A 209 -14.94 -2.90 13.16
C LEU A 209 -15.99 -1.79 13.17
N THR A 210 -17.03 -1.91 12.33
CA THR A 210 -18.24 -1.08 12.38
C THR A 210 -19.49 -1.94 12.61
N ARG A 211 -20.48 -1.33 13.28
CA ARG A 211 -21.80 -1.90 13.58
C ARG A 211 -22.92 -1.22 12.80
N ASP A 212 -22.56 -0.35 11.86
CA ASP A 212 -23.51 0.33 11.00
C ASP A 212 -24.13 -0.68 10.00
N MET A 213 -25.19 -0.27 9.32
CA MET A 213 -25.85 -1.12 8.34
C MET A 213 -24.99 -1.28 7.06
N PRO A 214 -24.95 -2.47 6.42
CA PRO A 214 -23.98 -2.75 5.36
C PRO A 214 -24.08 -1.84 4.12
N ASP A 215 -25.28 -1.45 3.72
CA ASP A 215 -25.55 -0.49 2.65
C ASP A 215 -24.92 0.88 2.96
N ASP A 216 -25.24 1.44 4.13
CA ASP A 216 -24.66 2.72 4.60
C ASP A 216 -23.13 2.66 4.65
N VAL A 217 -22.58 1.54 5.13
CA VAL A 217 -21.13 1.34 5.19
C VAL A 217 -20.52 1.31 3.80
N VAL A 218 -21.11 0.58 2.84
CA VAL A 218 -20.58 0.53 1.46
C VAL A 218 -20.58 1.93 0.85
N THR A 219 -21.67 2.69 0.98
CA THR A 219 -21.76 4.06 0.45
C THR A 219 -20.72 4.97 1.11
N ALA A 220 -20.58 4.91 2.44
CA ALA A 220 -19.59 5.70 3.17
C ALA A 220 -18.14 5.31 2.85
N PHE A 221 -17.91 4.03 2.53
CA PHE A 221 -16.59 3.50 2.20
C PHE A 221 -16.04 4.04 0.87
N LYS A 222 -16.92 4.53 -0.01
CA LYS A 222 -16.60 5.04 -1.36
C LYS A 222 -15.66 4.08 -2.10
N PRO A 223 -16.17 2.91 -2.52
CA PRO A 223 -15.34 1.89 -3.15
C PRO A 223 -14.77 2.40 -4.47
N ASP A 224 -13.49 2.16 -4.65
CA ASP A 224 -12.71 2.53 -5.83
C ASP A 224 -12.00 1.29 -6.42
N GLY A 225 -11.23 1.48 -7.50
CA GLY A 225 -10.46 0.40 -8.12
C GLY A 225 -9.37 -0.25 -7.24
N ALA A 226 -9.18 0.19 -6.00
CA ALA A 226 -8.31 -0.45 -5.00
C ALA A 226 -9.12 -1.15 -3.88
N THR A 227 -10.44 -1.18 -3.98
CA THR A 227 -11.35 -1.73 -2.98
C THR A 227 -11.90 -3.09 -3.40
N ALA A 228 -11.77 -4.07 -2.51
CA ALA A 228 -12.49 -5.33 -2.54
C ALA A 228 -13.60 -5.33 -1.47
N ILE A 229 -14.76 -5.87 -1.83
CA ILE A 229 -15.89 -6.07 -0.91
C ILE A 229 -16.24 -7.55 -0.89
N VAL A 230 -16.35 -8.14 0.30
CA VAL A 230 -16.65 -9.57 0.47
C VAL A 230 -17.78 -9.77 1.47
N ALA A 231 -18.92 -10.28 0.99
CA ALA A 231 -20.06 -10.65 1.82
C ALA A 231 -19.93 -12.08 2.36
N LEU A 232 -19.84 -12.22 3.68
CA LEU A 232 -19.56 -13.47 4.41
C LEU A 232 -20.63 -13.85 5.45
N THR A 233 -21.78 -13.16 5.50
CA THR A 233 -22.74 -13.38 6.60
C THR A 233 -23.60 -14.63 6.43
N HIS A 234 -23.81 -15.08 5.18
CA HIS A 234 -24.87 -16.02 4.78
C HIS A 234 -26.30 -15.55 5.08
N ASP A 235 -26.49 -14.35 5.63
CA ASP A 235 -27.78 -13.74 5.91
C ASP A 235 -28.15 -12.80 4.75
N PRO A 236 -29.18 -13.12 3.94
CA PRO A 236 -29.63 -12.26 2.86
C PRO A 236 -29.91 -10.82 3.30
N LYS A 237 -30.35 -10.60 4.55
CA LYS A 237 -30.65 -9.25 5.04
C LYS A 237 -29.43 -8.36 5.09
N LEU A 238 -28.24 -8.91 5.30
CA LEU A 238 -26.99 -8.15 5.38
C LEU A 238 -26.22 -8.23 4.07
N ASP A 239 -26.08 -9.44 3.52
CA ASP A 239 -25.37 -9.64 2.25
C ASP A 239 -26.04 -8.85 1.12
N ASP A 240 -27.36 -8.92 0.97
CA ASP A 240 -28.03 -8.30 -0.18
C ASP A 240 -28.04 -6.76 -0.06
N LEU A 241 -28.12 -6.19 1.16
CA LEU A 241 -27.97 -4.75 1.41
C LEU A 241 -26.58 -4.25 1.04
N ALA A 242 -25.53 -4.99 1.37
CA ALA A 242 -24.19 -4.61 0.95
C ALA A 242 -24.02 -4.70 -0.58
N LEU A 243 -24.56 -5.77 -1.18
CA LEU A 243 -24.37 -6.07 -2.59
C LEU A 243 -25.12 -5.11 -3.51
N MET A 244 -26.29 -4.60 -3.10
CA MET A 244 -27.02 -3.61 -3.91
C MET A 244 -26.19 -2.34 -4.14
N GLU A 245 -25.43 -1.89 -3.14
CA GLU A 245 -24.51 -0.76 -3.28
C GLU A 245 -23.20 -1.18 -3.95
N ALA A 246 -22.61 -2.30 -3.52
CA ALA A 246 -21.29 -2.74 -3.97
C ALA A 246 -21.22 -3.04 -5.48
N LEU A 247 -22.24 -3.69 -6.05
CA LEU A 247 -22.27 -4.06 -7.47
C LEU A 247 -22.42 -2.86 -8.42
N THR A 248 -22.78 -1.68 -7.88
CA THR A 248 -22.87 -0.44 -8.66
C THR A 248 -21.64 0.46 -8.48
N SER A 249 -20.70 0.06 -7.61
CA SER A 249 -19.51 0.81 -7.27
C SER A 249 -18.33 0.54 -8.20
N GLU A 250 -17.23 1.29 -8.01
CA GLU A 250 -15.97 1.07 -8.74
C GLU A 250 -15.05 0.04 -8.08
N ALA A 251 -15.54 -0.74 -7.09
CA ALA A 251 -14.76 -1.80 -6.45
C ALA A 251 -14.20 -2.78 -7.49
N PHE A 252 -12.90 -3.11 -7.39
CA PHE A 252 -12.27 -4.04 -8.33
C PHE A 252 -12.74 -5.49 -8.14
N TYR A 253 -13.28 -5.80 -6.96
CA TYR A 253 -13.80 -7.12 -6.63
C TYR A 253 -15.00 -7.02 -5.69
N VAL A 254 -16.10 -7.65 -6.08
CA VAL A 254 -17.27 -7.86 -5.23
C VAL A 254 -17.53 -9.37 -5.16
N GLY A 255 -17.33 -9.94 -3.98
CA GLY A 255 -17.49 -11.38 -3.73
C GLY A 255 -18.58 -11.63 -2.70
N ALA A 256 -19.30 -12.73 -2.84
CA ALA A 256 -20.27 -13.15 -1.84
C ALA A 256 -20.22 -14.67 -1.66
N ILE A 257 -20.01 -15.15 -0.45
CA ILE A 257 -19.90 -16.58 -0.16
C ILE A 257 -21.26 -17.28 -0.42
N GLY A 258 -21.22 -18.52 -0.91
CA GLY A 258 -22.43 -19.31 -1.07
C GLY A 258 -22.29 -20.44 -2.09
N SER A 259 -23.08 -21.50 -1.89
CA SER A 259 -23.22 -22.58 -2.87
C SER A 259 -23.83 -22.08 -4.18
N ARG A 260 -23.73 -22.86 -5.26
CA ARG A 260 -24.39 -22.55 -6.54
C ARG A 260 -25.88 -22.25 -6.39
N ILE A 261 -26.56 -23.00 -5.52
CA ILE A 261 -27.99 -22.84 -5.25
C ILE A 261 -28.25 -21.50 -4.53
N ASN A 262 -27.46 -21.18 -3.51
CA ASN A 262 -27.61 -19.92 -2.77
C ASN A 262 -27.29 -18.70 -3.64
N GLN A 263 -26.29 -18.81 -4.52
CA GLN A 263 -25.96 -17.78 -5.49
C GLN A 263 -27.10 -17.54 -6.48
N ALA A 264 -27.73 -18.59 -7.01
CA ALA A 264 -28.87 -18.44 -7.91
C ALA A 264 -30.05 -17.71 -7.22
N LYS A 265 -30.36 -18.09 -5.97
CA LYS A 265 -31.39 -17.40 -5.17
C LYS A 265 -31.03 -15.94 -4.89
N ARG A 266 -29.75 -15.66 -4.59
CA ARG A 266 -29.25 -14.30 -4.35
C ARG A 266 -29.42 -13.43 -5.60
N ARG A 267 -28.99 -13.91 -6.77
CA ARG A 267 -29.17 -13.20 -8.05
C ARG A 267 -30.65 -12.90 -8.34
N ALA A 268 -31.53 -13.88 -8.09
CA ALA A 268 -32.97 -13.66 -8.25
C ALA A 268 -33.50 -12.54 -7.35
N ARG A 269 -33.15 -12.54 -6.06
CA ARG A 269 -33.55 -11.47 -5.12
C ARG A 269 -32.96 -10.10 -5.50
N LEU A 270 -31.69 -10.06 -5.87
CA LEU A 270 -31.01 -8.84 -6.29
C LEU A 270 -31.67 -8.21 -7.54
N SER A 271 -32.04 -9.04 -8.51
CA SER A 271 -32.75 -8.57 -9.70
C SER A 271 -34.20 -8.16 -9.39
N GLU A 272 -34.95 -9.00 -8.68
CA GLU A 272 -36.39 -8.79 -8.43
C GLU A 272 -36.68 -7.62 -7.48
N HIS A 273 -35.87 -7.46 -6.43
CA HIS A 273 -36.14 -6.48 -5.37
C HIS A 273 -35.31 -5.21 -5.48
N PHE A 274 -34.14 -5.27 -6.12
CA PHE A 274 -33.20 -4.14 -6.17
C PHE A 274 -32.88 -3.69 -7.61
N GLY A 275 -33.49 -4.33 -8.63
CA GLY A 275 -33.40 -3.88 -10.02
C GLY A 275 -32.02 -4.05 -10.66
N LEU A 276 -31.14 -4.87 -10.06
CA LEU A 276 -29.82 -5.16 -10.61
C LEU A 276 -29.93 -5.96 -11.91
N THR A 277 -29.10 -5.59 -12.88
CA THR A 277 -29.05 -6.21 -14.22
C THR A 277 -27.99 -7.32 -14.28
N ASP A 278 -28.05 -8.17 -15.31
CA ASP A 278 -27.03 -9.22 -15.52
C ASP A 278 -25.61 -8.67 -15.78
N ALA A 279 -25.51 -7.40 -16.20
CA ALA A 279 -24.23 -6.74 -16.45
C ALA A 279 -23.54 -6.24 -15.17
N GLN A 280 -24.31 -6.05 -14.09
CA GLN A 280 -23.85 -5.67 -12.75
C GLN A 280 -23.63 -6.93 -11.91
#